data_AF-A0A0H4BGI0-F1
#
_entry.id   AF-A0A0H4BGI0-F1
#
_cell.length_a   1.000
_cell.length_b   1.000
_cell.length_c   1.000
_cell.angle_alpha   90.00
_cell.angle_beta   90.00
_cell.angle_gamma   90.00
#
_symmetry.space_group_name_H-M   'P 1'
#
loop_
_entity.id
_entity.type
_entity.pdbx_description
1 polymer ?
#
loop_
_entity_poly.entity_id
_entity_poly.type
_entity_poly.pdbx_seq_one_letter_code
_entity_poly.pdbx_strand_id
1 'polypeptide(L)'
;MATSYDPPGWVKSSSDSYKRWLNRKANSLMQRDRKRGGTYRVKEAMDAIHEAMHRSDGIDPYDGQAMDSELLGVYENARSKELDAAYRREFYRLPTVGHRNAEPVCDFQIVSWQTNDAKGDMSAEDYLAHCLAVVKHHSLQAVAD
;
A
#
# COMPACT_ATOMS: atom_id res chain seq x y z
N MET A 1 -15.42 -17.32 -16.35
CA MET A 1 -15.52 -15.98 -16.95
C MET A 1 -14.17 -15.29 -16.82
N ALA A 2 -13.72 -14.53 -17.81
CA ALA A 2 -12.49 -13.75 -17.66
C ALA A 2 -12.75 -12.62 -16.66
N THR A 3 -11.91 -12.49 -15.63
CA THR A 3 -11.97 -11.35 -14.71
C THR A 3 -11.79 -10.07 -15.52
N SER A 4 -12.79 -9.19 -15.50
CA SER A 4 -12.64 -7.83 -16.03
C SER A 4 -11.85 -7.03 -15.00
N TYR A 5 -10.78 -6.37 -15.41
CA TYR A 5 -9.96 -5.53 -14.52
C TYR A 5 -10.41 -4.08 -14.62
N ASP A 6 -11.62 -3.80 -14.16
CA ASP A 6 -12.17 -2.45 -14.12
C ASP A 6 -11.86 -1.77 -12.78
N PRO A 7 -11.36 -0.53 -12.77
CA PRO A 7 -10.98 0.14 -11.53
C PRO A 7 -12.21 0.40 -10.64
N PRO A 8 -12.05 0.38 -9.31
CA PRO A 8 -13.11 0.84 -8.41
C PRO A 8 -13.36 2.34 -8.58
N GLY A 9 -14.53 2.83 -8.16
CA GLY A 9 -14.98 4.20 -8.44
C GLY A 9 -14.09 5.34 -7.91
N TRP A 10 -13.25 5.08 -6.91
CA TRP A 10 -12.31 6.05 -6.36
C TRP A 10 -10.98 6.13 -7.13
N VAL A 11 -10.75 5.21 -8.07
CA VAL A 11 -9.54 5.17 -8.90
C VAL A 11 -9.79 5.88 -10.23
N LYS A 12 -9.17 7.04 -10.41
CA LYS A 12 -9.32 7.88 -11.60
C LYS A 12 -8.38 7.42 -12.74
N SER A 13 -8.61 6.22 -13.28
CA SER A 13 -7.82 5.70 -14.40
C SER A 13 -8.66 4.86 -15.37
N SER A 14 -8.19 4.69 -16.60
CA SER A 14 -8.83 3.76 -17.54
C SER A 14 -8.54 2.30 -17.18
N SER A 15 -9.43 1.37 -17.55
CA SER A 15 -9.24 -0.07 -17.30
C SER A 15 -7.91 -0.59 -17.85
N ASP A 16 -7.45 -0.10 -19.01
CA ASP A 16 -6.14 -0.48 -19.57
C ASP A 16 -4.95 0.03 -18.74
N SER A 17 -5.03 1.26 -18.22
CA SER A 17 -3.96 1.84 -17.39
C SER A 17 -3.93 1.16 -16.02
N TYR A 18 -5.09 0.92 -15.44
CA TYR A 18 -5.26 0.17 -14.20
C TYR A 18 -4.75 -1.27 -14.32
N LYS A 19 -5.11 -1.99 -15.38
CA LYS A 19 -4.63 -3.36 -15.66
C LYS A 19 -3.11 -3.42 -15.83
N ARG A 20 -2.51 -2.45 -16.53
CA ARG A 20 -1.05 -2.33 -16.64
C ARG A 20 -0.40 -2.06 -15.28
N TRP A 21 -1.01 -1.22 -14.45
CA TRP A 21 -0.54 -0.98 -13.08
C TRP A 21 -0.62 -2.25 -12.22
N LEU A 22 -1.76 -2.97 -12.24
CA LEU A 22 -1.94 -4.24 -11.54
C LEU A 22 -0.86 -5.24 -11.92
N ASN A 23 -0.62 -5.42 -13.21
CA ASN A 23 0.39 -6.37 -13.69
C ASN A 23 1.80 -6.00 -13.23
N ARG A 24 2.19 -4.71 -13.31
CA ARG A 24 3.50 -4.25 -12.82
C ARG A 24 3.65 -4.49 -11.32
N LYS A 25 2.62 -4.16 -10.53
CA LYS A 25 2.63 -4.30 -9.08
C LYS A 25 2.67 -5.76 -8.65
N ALA A 26 1.85 -6.61 -9.26
CA ALA A 26 1.83 -8.05 -9.03
C ALA A 26 3.19 -8.71 -9.33
N ASN A 27 3.83 -8.36 -10.45
CA ASN A 27 5.17 -8.85 -10.77
C ASN A 27 6.19 -8.39 -9.71
N SER A 28 6.18 -7.11 -9.33
CA SER A 28 7.11 -6.59 -8.31
C SER A 28 6.96 -7.29 -6.96
N LEU A 29 5.72 -7.54 -6.51
CA LEU A 29 5.42 -8.22 -5.26
C LEU A 29 5.84 -9.69 -5.32
N MET A 30 5.46 -10.41 -6.38
CA MET A 30 5.85 -11.80 -6.59
C MET A 30 7.37 -11.97 -6.55
N GLN A 31 8.13 -11.09 -7.20
CA GLN A 31 9.60 -11.16 -7.21
C GLN A 31 10.21 -10.88 -5.84
N ARG A 32 9.59 -10.01 -5.04
CA ARG A 32 10.00 -9.76 -3.65
C ARG A 32 9.69 -10.95 -2.77
N ASP A 33 8.49 -11.48 -2.86
CA ASP A 33 7.97 -12.50 -1.95
C ASP A 33 8.54 -13.88 -2.26
N ARG A 34 8.89 -14.16 -3.52
CA ARG A 34 9.64 -15.37 -3.88
C ARG A 34 10.96 -15.49 -3.13
N LYS A 35 11.62 -14.37 -2.81
CA LYS A 35 12.85 -14.36 -1.98
C LYS A 35 12.57 -14.71 -0.52
N ARG A 36 11.32 -14.58 -0.07
CA ARG A 36 10.84 -14.92 1.28
C ARG A 36 10.15 -16.30 1.32
N GLY A 37 10.12 -17.04 0.21
CA GLY A 37 9.46 -18.35 0.10
C GLY A 37 8.03 -18.34 -0.44
N GLY A 38 7.53 -17.20 -0.94
CA GLY A 38 6.22 -17.11 -1.59
C GLY A 38 6.15 -17.92 -2.89
N THR A 39 4.99 -18.53 -3.14
CA THR A 39 4.78 -19.50 -4.25
C THR A 39 3.66 -19.12 -5.21
N TYR A 40 2.95 -18.02 -4.96
CA TYR A 40 1.82 -17.58 -5.77
C TYR A 40 2.25 -17.07 -7.15
N ARG A 41 1.35 -17.19 -8.13
CA ARG A 41 1.56 -16.72 -9.51
C ARG A 41 1.11 -15.28 -9.70
N VAL A 42 1.62 -14.63 -10.75
CA VAL A 42 1.24 -13.24 -11.10
C VAL A 42 -0.27 -13.04 -11.21
N LYS A 43 -1.00 -14.00 -11.79
CA LYS A 43 -2.46 -13.91 -11.91
C LYS A 43 -3.15 -13.88 -10.54
N GLU A 44 -2.73 -14.76 -9.63
CA GLU A 44 -3.27 -14.83 -8.26
C GLU A 44 -3.02 -13.50 -7.53
N ALA A 45 -1.84 -12.92 -7.70
CA ALA A 45 -1.54 -11.60 -7.15
C ALA A 45 -2.36 -10.48 -7.80
N MET A 46 -2.55 -10.48 -9.12
CA MET A 46 -3.39 -9.49 -9.80
C MET A 46 -4.83 -9.55 -9.29
N ASP A 47 -5.40 -10.75 -9.16
CA ASP A 47 -6.76 -10.94 -8.67
C ASP A 47 -6.86 -10.47 -7.20
N ALA A 48 -5.92 -10.86 -6.33
CA ALA A 48 -5.92 -10.45 -4.93
C ALA A 48 -5.73 -8.93 -4.73
N ILE A 49 -4.88 -8.29 -5.53
CA ILE A 49 -4.72 -6.82 -5.51
C ILE A 49 -6.00 -6.14 -6.01
N HIS A 50 -6.60 -6.66 -7.08
CA HIS A 50 -7.84 -6.12 -7.63
C HIS A 50 -8.98 -6.14 -6.60
N GLU A 51 -9.15 -7.28 -5.92
CA GLU A 51 -10.11 -7.42 -4.82
C GLU A 51 -9.78 -6.47 -3.65
N ALA A 52 -8.49 -6.27 -3.32
CA ALA A 52 -8.09 -5.32 -2.29
C ALA A 52 -8.42 -3.86 -2.66
N MET A 53 -8.26 -3.49 -3.94
CA MET A 53 -8.65 -2.17 -4.45
C MET A 53 -10.15 -1.93 -4.34
N HIS A 54 -10.98 -2.94 -4.63
CA HIS A 54 -12.44 -2.87 -4.50
C HIS A 54 -12.94 -2.87 -3.06
N ARG A 55 -12.22 -3.53 -2.14
CA ARG A 55 -12.51 -3.44 -0.69
C ARG A 55 -12.16 -2.08 -0.10
N SER A 56 -11.25 -1.32 -0.71
CA SER A 56 -10.92 0.03 -0.29
C SER A 56 -11.90 1.03 -0.89
N ASP A 57 -12.24 2.04 -0.11
CA ASP A 57 -13.03 3.21 -0.51
C ASP A 57 -12.14 4.42 -0.88
N GLY A 58 -10.82 4.21 -0.99
CA GLY A 58 -9.85 5.27 -1.21
C GLY A 58 -9.43 5.99 0.07
N ILE A 59 -9.86 5.55 1.25
CA ILE A 59 -9.41 6.03 2.55
C ILE A 59 -8.37 5.06 3.12
N ASP A 60 -7.32 5.61 3.73
CA ASP A 60 -6.34 4.80 4.44
C ASP A 60 -6.96 4.27 5.76
N PRO A 61 -6.96 2.94 5.98
CA PRO A 61 -7.66 2.34 7.11
C PRO A 61 -7.01 2.61 8.47
N TYR A 62 -5.80 3.16 8.53
CA TYR A 62 -5.07 3.41 9.78
C TYR A 62 -5.14 4.88 10.22
N ASP A 63 -5.07 5.82 9.28
CA ASP A 63 -5.08 7.26 9.58
C ASP A 63 -6.39 7.98 9.21
N GLY A 64 -7.30 7.31 8.49
CA GLY A 64 -8.60 7.85 8.10
C GLY A 64 -8.53 8.94 7.03
N GLN A 65 -7.37 9.22 6.45
CA GLN A 65 -7.20 10.25 5.43
C GLN A 65 -7.40 9.66 4.02
N ALA A 66 -7.81 10.51 3.07
CA ALA A 66 -7.94 10.11 1.67
C ALA A 66 -6.57 9.78 1.05
N MET A 67 -6.51 8.71 0.26
CA MET A 67 -5.38 8.42 -0.62
C MET A 67 -5.58 9.11 -1.97
N ASP A 68 -4.49 9.36 -2.68
CA ASP A 68 -4.51 10.03 -3.97
C ASP A 68 -4.30 9.04 -5.12
N SER A 69 -5.40 8.63 -5.76
CA SER A 69 -5.37 7.68 -6.87
C SER A 69 -4.73 8.23 -8.16
N GLU A 70 -4.55 9.55 -8.29
CA GLU A 70 -3.86 10.16 -9.43
C GLU A 70 -2.36 9.85 -9.43
N LEU A 71 -1.81 9.48 -8.26
CA LEU A 71 -0.42 9.06 -8.12
C LEU A 71 -0.17 7.62 -8.63
N LEU A 72 -1.20 6.86 -8.97
CA LEU A 72 -1.06 5.46 -9.40
C LEU A 72 -0.24 5.33 -10.68
N GLY A 73 0.97 4.78 -10.53
CA GLY A 73 1.84 4.47 -11.66
C GLY A 73 2.65 5.64 -12.19
N VAL A 74 2.61 6.81 -11.52
CA VAL A 74 3.41 8.00 -11.88
C VAL A 74 4.72 8.12 -11.10
N TYR A 75 4.98 7.22 -10.14
CA TYR A 75 6.25 7.21 -9.42
C TYR A 75 7.44 6.87 -10.32
N GLU A 76 8.31 7.84 -10.55
CA GLU A 76 9.55 7.71 -11.31
C GLU A 76 10.76 7.37 -10.42
N ASN A 77 11.32 6.17 -10.60
CA ASN A 77 12.52 5.74 -9.87
C ASN A 77 13.77 6.59 -10.17
N ALA A 78 13.85 7.20 -11.36
CA ALA A 78 14.98 8.06 -11.73
C ALA A 78 15.01 9.33 -10.87
N ARG A 79 13.88 10.05 -10.80
CA ARG A 79 13.70 11.22 -9.93
C ARG A 79 13.91 10.90 -8.45
N SER A 80 13.47 9.72 -8.01
CA SER A 80 13.72 9.26 -6.64
C SER A 80 15.21 9.15 -6.30
N LYS A 81 16.09 8.85 -7.25
CA LYS A 81 17.55 8.79 -6.99
C LYS A 81 18.18 10.17 -6.87
N GLU A 82 17.60 11.18 -7.52
CA GLU A 82 18.10 12.55 -7.54
C GLU A 82 17.64 13.35 -6.33
N LEU A 83 16.36 13.20 -5.95
CA LEU A 83 15.68 14.03 -4.96
C LEU A 83 15.40 13.31 -3.62
N ASP A 84 15.63 12.00 -3.57
CA ASP A 84 15.53 11.13 -2.39
C ASP A 84 14.28 11.40 -1.52
N ALA A 85 14.46 11.82 -0.27
CA ALA A 85 13.39 12.00 0.71
C ALA A 85 12.38 13.09 0.32
N ALA A 86 12.81 14.15 -0.39
CA ALA A 86 11.91 15.22 -0.81
C ALA A 86 10.88 14.72 -1.81
N TYR A 87 11.33 13.97 -2.82
CA TYR A 87 10.45 13.38 -3.82
C TYR A 87 9.55 12.30 -3.23
N ARG A 88 10.06 11.45 -2.31
CA ARG A 88 9.22 10.43 -1.64
C ARG A 88 8.05 11.04 -0.88
N ARG A 89 8.20 12.24 -0.30
CA ARG A 89 7.12 12.94 0.44
C ARG A 89 5.93 13.30 -0.43
N GLU A 90 6.16 13.63 -1.69
CA GLU A 90 5.09 13.93 -2.66
C GLU A 90 4.17 12.72 -2.88
N PHE A 91 4.65 11.50 -2.57
CA PHE A 91 3.92 10.26 -2.76
C PHE A 91 3.38 9.64 -1.47
N TYR A 92 3.39 10.38 -0.34
CA TYR A 92 2.90 9.84 0.93
C TYR A 92 1.46 9.34 0.85
N ARG A 93 0.60 10.01 0.09
CA ARG A 93 -0.80 9.60 -0.13
C ARG A 93 -0.98 8.60 -1.29
N LEU A 94 0.08 8.12 -1.94
CA LEU A 94 -0.02 7.11 -3.00
C LEU A 94 -0.69 5.83 -2.47
N PRO A 95 -1.80 5.35 -3.06
CA PRO A 95 -2.36 4.05 -2.75
C PRO A 95 -1.35 2.95 -3.07
N THR A 96 -1.04 2.16 -2.05
CA THR A 96 0.00 1.15 -2.08
C THR A 96 -0.56 -0.19 -1.62
N VAL A 97 -0.16 -1.24 -2.32
CA VAL A 97 -0.45 -2.62 -1.93
C VAL A 97 0.49 -3.01 -0.79
N GLY A 98 -0.08 -3.20 0.40
CA GLY A 98 0.58 -3.79 1.56
C GLY A 98 0.07 -5.20 1.80
N HIS A 99 0.88 -6.02 2.47
CA HIS A 99 0.37 -7.27 3.03
C HIS A 99 -0.37 -6.98 4.35
N ARG A 100 -1.41 -7.74 4.65
CA ARG A 100 -2.04 -7.66 5.98
C ARG A 100 -1.06 -8.13 7.06
N ASN A 101 -0.40 -9.26 6.80
CA ASN A 101 0.57 -9.91 7.67
C ASN A 101 1.94 -10.05 6.99
N ALA A 102 3.00 -10.34 7.74
CA ALA A 102 4.36 -10.48 7.20
C ALA A 102 4.57 -11.70 6.27
N GLU A 103 3.57 -12.56 6.12
CA GLU A 103 3.66 -13.78 5.32
C GLU A 103 3.66 -13.47 3.81
N PRO A 104 4.48 -14.17 3.01
CA PRO A 104 4.60 -13.95 1.57
C PRO A 104 3.47 -14.63 0.78
N VAL A 105 2.23 -14.33 1.15
CA VAL A 105 0.98 -14.85 0.56
C VAL A 105 0.18 -13.76 -0.14
N CYS A 106 -0.75 -14.14 -1.01
CA CYS A 106 -1.67 -13.23 -1.71
C CYS A 106 -2.79 -12.68 -0.80
N ASP A 107 -2.43 -12.16 0.37
CA ASP A 107 -3.35 -11.45 1.26
C ASP A 107 -2.95 -9.99 1.40
N PHE A 108 -3.68 -9.15 0.65
CA PHE A 108 -3.34 -7.75 0.47
C PHE A 108 -4.41 -6.79 1.02
N GLN A 109 -3.93 -5.61 1.37
CA GLN A 109 -4.70 -4.42 1.68
C GLN A 109 -4.16 -3.21 0.94
N ILE A 110 -5.00 -2.21 0.74
CA ILE A 110 -4.60 -0.92 0.19
C ILE A 110 -4.48 0.07 1.34
N VAL A 111 -3.33 0.73 1.42
CA VAL A 111 -2.97 1.74 2.41
C VAL A 111 -2.19 2.85 1.70
N SER A 112 -2.05 4.02 2.32
CA SER A 112 -1.14 5.03 1.83
C SER A 112 0.31 4.54 1.86
N TRP A 113 1.19 5.11 1.04
CA TRP A 113 2.62 4.79 1.10
C TRP A 113 3.16 5.11 2.49
N GLN A 114 2.82 6.27 3.04
CA GLN A 114 3.26 6.68 4.37
C GLN A 114 2.95 5.62 5.44
N THR A 115 1.70 5.15 5.49
CA THR A 115 1.29 4.08 6.40
C THR A 115 2.04 2.78 6.12
N ASN A 116 2.22 2.39 4.86
CA ASN A 116 2.96 1.17 4.52
C ASN A 116 4.44 1.23 4.94
N ASP A 117 5.09 2.39 4.79
CA ASP A 117 6.48 2.63 5.19
C ASP A 117 6.63 2.61 6.72
N ALA A 118 5.68 3.23 7.43
CA ALA A 118 5.66 3.27 8.89
C ALA A 118 5.33 1.91 9.54
N LYS A 119 4.34 1.18 9.00
CA LYS A 119 3.92 -0.14 9.49
C LYS A 119 4.98 -1.21 9.27
N GLY A 120 5.69 -1.17 8.14
CA GLY A 120 6.67 -2.19 7.79
C GLY A 120 6.06 -3.61 7.79
N ASP A 121 6.75 -4.55 8.44
CA ASP A 121 6.30 -5.95 8.59
C ASP A 121 5.39 -6.18 9.84
N MET A 122 5.06 -5.14 10.63
CA MET A 122 4.19 -5.30 11.80
C MET A 122 2.80 -5.80 11.40
N SER A 123 2.11 -6.53 12.27
CA SER A 123 0.68 -6.78 12.11
C SER A 123 -0.12 -5.47 12.27
N ALA A 124 -1.41 -5.48 11.93
CA ALA A 124 -2.27 -4.32 12.18
C ALA A 124 -2.36 -4.01 13.69
N GLU A 125 -2.49 -5.06 14.52
CA GLU A 125 -2.57 -4.94 15.97
C GLU A 125 -1.29 -4.37 16.57
N ASP A 126 -0.13 -4.88 16.15
CA ASP A 126 1.17 -4.40 16.63
C ASP A 126 1.43 -2.94 16.26
N TYR A 127 1.07 -2.55 15.04
CA TYR A 127 1.25 -1.17 14.59
C TYR A 127 0.37 -0.19 15.37
N LEU A 128 -0.89 -0.56 15.63
CA LEU A 128 -1.79 0.24 16.45
C LEU A 128 -1.31 0.31 17.92
N ALA A 129 -0.86 -0.82 18.48
CA ALA A 129 -0.29 -0.85 19.83
C ALA A 129 0.96 0.03 19.94
N HIS A 130 1.83 0.03 18.93
CA HIS A 130 2.99 0.90 18.85
C HIS A 130 2.58 2.38 18.81
N CYS A 131 1.64 2.76 17.94
CA CYS A 131 1.15 4.13 17.84
C CYS A 131 0.53 4.61 19.17
N LEU A 132 -0.25 3.77 19.84
CA LEU A 132 -0.81 4.07 21.16
C LEU A 132 0.26 4.26 22.23
N ALA A 133 1.33 3.46 22.20
CA ALA A 133 2.45 3.61 23.13
C ALA A 133 3.19 4.95 22.94
N VAL A 134 3.41 5.36 21.68
CA VAL A 134 4.00 6.67 21.34
C VAL A 134 3.14 7.82 21.86
N VAL A 135 1.84 7.79 21.57
CA VAL A 135 0.89 8.81 22.05
C VAL A 135 0.88 8.85 23.58
N LYS A 136 0.79 7.69 24.25
CA LYS A 136 0.79 7.60 25.71
C LYS A 136 2.06 8.21 26.33
N HIS A 137 3.23 7.95 25.75
CA HIS A 137 4.49 8.51 26.25
C HIS A 137 4.50 10.04 26.21
N HIS A 138 4.09 10.63 25.07
CA HIS A 138 4.09 12.08 24.90
C HIS A 138 2.94 12.77 25.64
N SER A 139 1.75 12.16 25.73
CA SER A 139 0.64 12.71 26.52
C SER A 139 0.94 12.71 28.02
N LEU A 140 1.76 11.79 28.52
CA LEU A 140 2.20 11.78 29.92
C LEU A 140 3.30 12.84 30.18
N GLN A 141 4.14 13.14 29.18
CA GLN A 141 5.13 14.22 29.27
C GLN A 141 4.47 15.60 29.25
N ALA A 142 3.45 15.81 28.41
CA ALA A 142 2.72 17.07 28.33
C ALA A 142 1.91 17.45 29.59
N VAL A 143 1.75 16.54 30.55
CA VAL A 143 1.10 16.79 31.86
C VAL A 143 2.14 17.01 32.97
N ALA A 144 3.41 16.68 32.71
CA ALA A 144 4.50 16.84 33.66
C ALA A 144 5.28 18.17 33.48
N ASP A 145 5.05 18.88 32.37
CA ASP A 145 5.53 20.22 32.07
C ASP A 145 4.41 21.27 32.25
#